data_AF-A0A7Y4LIK0-F1
#
_entry.id   AF-A0A7Y4LIK0-F1
#
_cell.length_a   1.000
_cell.length_b   1.000
_cell.length_c   1.000
_cell.angle_alpha   90.00
_cell.angle_beta   90.00
_cell.angle_gamma   90.00
#
_symmetry.space_group_name_H-M   'P 1'
#
loop_
_entity.id
_entity.type
_entity.pdbx_description
1 polymer ?
#
loop_
_entity_poly.entity_id
_entity_poly.type
_entity_poly.pdbx_seq_one_letter_code
_entity_poly.pdbx_strand_id
1 'polypeptide(L)'
;MTINEVSRPVCILGLGLIGGSLLRALKDTGLPAFGFNRSPSAARAAEKEGFDVHSDLIETLQRAERENALIVLATPMPAIDSLLEVIQEHAPSCGFTDVVSVKGEVYELVCARGLAHKYVGGHPMAGTANSGWEASYPELFRRAPWVVTFDHACDGADPEWIQLWTDVVNMASSVGAEVIPSRVSSHDAAVARISHLPHVFAETLAIVGDNGGALALSLAAGSFHDSTRVAGSAPSLVRAMCETNSEALLTALDEALVLLNDARAHLAEKRPSLEELVDAGYRSRIRFEARSGANAPESAGPTRISHRPVFRLQPGVRDWVSQLIQAEGLGARIEVF
;
A
#
# COMPACT_ATOMS: atom_id res chain seq x y z
N MET A 1 -9.40 -4.19 -26.60
CA MET A 1 -9.32 -3.70 -25.21
C MET A 1 -10.42 -4.42 -24.46
N THR A 2 -10.07 -5.44 -23.68
CA THR A 2 -11.00 -5.98 -22.69
C THR A 2 -11.24 -4.85 -21.69
N ILE A 3 -12.48 -4.39 -21.60
CA ILE A 3 -12.84 -3.34 -20.65
C ILE A 3 -12.77 -4.00 -19.28
N ASN A 4 -11.81 -3.59 -18.46
CA ASN A 4 -11.75 -3.95 -17.04
C ASN A 4 -12.90 -3.23 -16.34
N GLU A 5 -14.13 -3.70 -16.53
CA GLU A 5 -15.31 -3.11 -15.91
C GLU A 5 -15.34 -3.50 -14.43
N VAL A 6 -15.47 -2.50 -13.58
CA VAL A 6 -15.88 -2.69 -12.19
C VAL A 6 -17.40 -2.78 -12.20
N SER A 7 -17.96 -3.87 -11.67
CA SER A 7 -19.39 -4.19 -11.84
C SER A 7 -20.35 -3.32 -10.99
N ARG A 8 -19.81 -2.49 -10.10
CA ARG A 8 -20.51 -1.78 -9.03
C ARG A 8 -19.90 -0.39 -8.79
N PRO A 9 -20.67 0.59 -8.30
CA PRO A 9 -20.13 1.89 -7.90
C PRO A 9 -19.15 1.74 -6.74
N VAL A 10 -18.26 2.72 -6.55
CA VAL A 10 -17.29 2.73 -5.45
C VAL A 10 -17.72 3.72 -4.36
N CYS A 11 -17.79 3.23 -3.12
CA CYS A 11 -18.05 4.05 -1.93
C CYS A 11 -16.76 4.19 -1.11
N ILE A 12 -16.20 5.40 -1.02
CA ILE A 12 -14.91 5.62 -0.35
C ILE A 12 -15.14 6.24 1.03
N LEU A 13 -14.78 5.51 2.09
CA LEU A 13 -14.86 5.98 3.47
C LEU A 13 -13.51 6.56 3.89
N GLY A 14 -13.42 7.89 3.98
CA GLY A 14 -12.20 8.62 4.33
C GLY A 14 -11.50 9.24 3.12
N LEU A 15 -11.67 10.56 2.94
CA LEU A 15 -11.12 11.28 1.79
C LEU A 15 -9.85 12.09 2.17
N GLY A 16 -8.86 11.37 2.71
CA GLY A 16 -7.50 11.88 2.90
C GLY A 16 -6.67 11.82 1.62
N LEU A 17 -5.34 11.69 1.75
CA LEU A 17 -4.44 11.54 0.61
C LEU A 17 -4.86 10.37 -0.30
N ILE A 18 -5.02 9.16 0.26
CA ILE A 18 -5.33 7.96 -0.53
C ILE A 18 -6.77 8.01 -1.06
N GLY A 19 -7.77 8.07 -0.17
CA GLY A 19 -9.17 8.01 -0.58
C GLY A 19 -9.61 9.19 -1.44
N GLY A 20 -9.12 10.40 -1.15
CA GLY A 20 -9.39 11.58 -1.99
C GLY A 20 -8.76 11.45 -3.38
N SER A 21 -7.54 10.93 -3.46
CA SER A 21 -6.87 10.72 -4.75
C SER A 21 -7.57 9.63 -5.56
N LEU A 22 -8.10 8.61 -4.89
CA LEU A 22 -8.88 7.55 -5.52
C LEU A 22 -10.18 8.11 -6.08
N LEU A 23 -10.92 8.91 -5.30
CA LEU A 23 -12.14 9.57 -5.77
C LEU A 23 -11.88 10.46 -7.00
N ARG A 24 -10.79 11.24 -6.96
CA ARG A 24 -10.35 12.07 -8.10
C ARG A 24 -10.01 11.24 -9.32
N ALA A 25 -9.22 10.18 -9.16
CA ALA A 25 -8.79 9.32 -10.26
C ALA A 25 -9.97 8.56 -10.90
N LEU A 26 -10.93 8.08 -10.10
CA LEU A 26 -12.11 7.36 -10.61
C LEU A 26 -13.05 8.26 -11.42
N LYS A 27 -13.10 9.56 -11.12
CA LYS A 27 -13.86 10.52 -11.94
C LYS A 27 -13.37 10.54 -13.39
N ASP A 28 -12.07 10.43 -13.61
CA ASP A 28 -11.46 10.42 -14.96
C ASP A 28 -11.71 9.11 -15.71
N THR A 29 -12.02 8.01 -15.01
CA THR A 29 -12.35 6.72 -15.64
C THR A 29 -13.83 6.58 -15.99
N GLY A 30 -14.68 7.48 -15.47
CA GLY A 30 -16.13 7.41 -15.60
C GLY A 30 -16.78 6.37 -14.68
N LEU A 31 -16.01 5.71 -13.80
CA LEU A 31 -16.57 4.80 -12.81
C LEU A 31 -17.36 5.60 -11.76
N PRO A 32 -18.66 5.31 -11.53
CA PRO A 32 -19.42 6.02 -10.52
C PRO A 32 -18.80 5.83 -9.14
N ALA A 33 -18.49 6.94 -8.48
CA ALA A 33 -17.88 6.94 -7.16
C ALA A 33 -18.45 8.07 -6.30
N PHE A 34 -18.68 7.76 -5.03
CA PHE A 34 -19.07 8.70 -3.99
C PHE A 34 -18.27 8.42 -2.72
N GLY A 35 -18.33 9.31 -1.74
CA GLY A 35 -17.55 9.11 -0.53
C GLY A 35 -18.04 9.81 0.71
N PHE A 36 -17.43 9.42 1.82
CA PHE A 36 -17.65 10.01 3.13
C PHE A 36 -16.35 10.66 3.62
N ASN A 37 -16.47 11.87 4.16
CA ASN A 37 -15.42 12.46 4.98
C ASN A 37 -15.98 12.94 6.32
N ARG A 38 -15.36 12.50 7.41
CA ARG A 38 -15.73 12.91 8.78
C ARG A 38 -15.68 14.43 8.96
N SER A 39 -14.80 15.12 8.25
CA SER A 39 -14.71 16.59 8.32
C SER A 39 -15.77 17.24 7.41
N PRO A 40 -16.78 17.94 7.96
CA PRO A 40 -17.80 18.58 7.14
C PRO A 40 -17.24 19.68 6.25
N SER A 41 -16.14 20.34 6.65
CA SER A 41 -15.46 21.32 5.80
C SER A 41 -14.79 20.66 4.59
N ALA A 42 -14.15 19.51 4.78
CA ALA A 42 -13.52 18.76 3.69
C ALA A 42 -14.57 18.17 2.74
N ALA A 43 -15.69 17.65 3.26
CA ALA A 43 -16.81 17.18 2.44
C ALA A 43 -17.36 18.31 1.55
N ARG A 44 -17.67 19.48 2.13
CA ARG A 44 -18.13 20.65 1.37
C ARG A 44 -17.11 21.16 0.36
N ALA A 45 -15.82 21.04 0.64
CA ALA A 45 -14.77 21.41 -0.32
C ALA A 45 -14.80 20.48 -1.54
N ALA A 46 -14.89 19.17 -1.32
CA ALA A 46 -15.04 18.19 -2.38
C ALA A 46 -16.32 18.39 -3.21
N GLU A 47 -17.46 18.65 -2.56
CA GLU A 47 -18.72 18.95 -3.24
C GLU A 47 -18.63 20.18 -4.15
N LYS A 48 -17.98 21.26 -3.68
CA LYS A 48 -17.75 22.48 -4.48
C LYS A 48 -16.88 22.23 -5.71
N GLU A 49 -15.99 21.24 -5.65
CA GLU A 49 -15.19 20.77 -6.79
C GLU A 49 -15.94 19.79 -7.70
N GLY A 50 -17.22 19.51 -7.41
CA GLY A 50 -18.09 18.64 -8.19
C GLY A 50 -17.84 17.15 -7.95
N PHE A 51 -17.52 16.76 -6.72
CA PHE A 51 -17.49 15.37 -6.27
C PHE A 51 -18.71 15.05 -5.40
N ASP A 52 -19.20 13.81 -5.47
CA ASP A 52 -20.33 13.33 -4.67
C ASP A 52 -19.82 12.86 -3.30
N VAL A 53 -19.83 13.77 -2.31
CA VAL A 53 -19.22 13.53 -1.00
C VAL A 53 -20.13 13.99 0.13
N HIS A 54 -20.33 13.14 1.13
CA HIS A 54 -21.15 13.44 2.30
C HIS A 54 -20.33 13.42 3.60
N SER A 55 -20.90 13.98 4.66
CA SER A 55 -20.35 13.89 6.03
C SER A 55 -21.23 13.12 7.00
N ASP A 56 -22.28 12.45 6.51
CA ASP A 56 -23.09 11.50 7.27
C ASP A 56 -22.69 10.07 6.89
N LEU A 57 -22.09 9.35 7.84
CA LEU A 57 -21.59 8.00 7.60
C LEU A 57 -22.73 7.00 7.38
N ILE A 58 -23.81 7.10 8.16
CA ILE A 58 -24.91 6.13 8.14
C ILE A 58 -25.66 6.26 6.82
N GLU A 59 -25.98 7.49 6.40
CA GLU A 59 -26.63 7.73 5.11
C GLU A 59 -25.78 7.23 3.93
N THR A 60 -24.46 7.46 4.00
CA THR A 60 -23.51 6.98 2.98
C THR A 60 -23.49 5.46 2.90
N LEU A 61 -23.47 4.76 4.03
CA LEU A 61 -23.48 3.29 4.08
C LEU A 61 -24.82 2.71 3.62
N GLN A 62 -25.95 3.31 4.02
CA GLN A 62 -27.26 2.89 3.53
C GLN A 62 -27.40 3.09 2.02
N ARG A 63 -26.76 4.12 1.45
CA ARG A 63 -26.66 4.27 -0.02
C ARG A 63 -25.79 3.17 -0.63
N ALA A 64 -24.63 2.88 -0.04
CA ALA A 64 -23.76 1.81 -0.49
C ALA A 64 -24.50 0.46 -0.53
N GLU A 65 -25.29 0.14 0.50
CA GLU A 65 -26.14 -1.06 0.54
C GLU A 65 -27.17 -1.08 -0.62
N ARG A 66 -27.89 0.02 -0.82
CA ARG A 66 -28.90 0.11 -1.90
C ARG A 66 -28.29 -0.04 -3.29
N GLU A 67 -27.07 0.44 -3.49
CA GLU A 67 -26.36 0.42 -4.77
C GLU A 67 -25.42 -0.78 -4.91
N ASN A 68 -25.33 -1.66 -3.89
CA ASN A 68 -24.36 -2.75 -3.80
C ASN A 68 -22.91 -2.30 -4.12
N ALA A 69 -22.50 -1.18 -3.54
CA ALA A 69 -21.22 -0.53 -3.84
C ALA A 69 -20.03 -1.34 -3.31
N LEU A 70 -18.90 -1.25 -4.02
CA LEU A 70 -17.59 -1.63 -3.47
C LEU A 70 -17.17 -0.59 -2.43
N ILE A 71 -17.10 -0.97 -1.16
CA ILE A 71 -16.69 -0.06 -0.09
C ILE A 71 -15.16 -0.06 0.05
N VAL A 72 -14.55 1.13 0.08
CA VAL A 72 -13.11 1.31 0.29
C VAL A 72 -12.87 2.01 1.64
N LEU A 73 -12.23 1.31 2.57
CA LEU A 73 -11.82 1.83 3.88
C LEU A 73 -10.50 2.60 3.73
N ALA A 74 -10.60 3.89 3.42
CA ALA A 74 -9.47 4.81 3.28
C ALA A 74 -9.18 5.59 4.56
N THR A 75 -9.15 4.85 5.68
CA THR A 75 -8.87 5.37 7.03
C THR A 75 -7.64 4.73 7.65
N PRO A 76 -7.01 5.39 8.65
CA PRO A 76 -5.93 4.79 9.42
C PRO A 76 -6.39 3.53 10.19
N MET A 77 -5.42 2.66 10.52
CA MET A 77 -5.66 1.38 11.21
C MET A 77 -6.57 1.50 12.46
N PRO A 78 -6.41 2.49 13.36
CA PRO A 78 -7.24 2.60 14.56
C PRO A 78 -8.74 2.81 14.29
N ALA A 79 -9.14 3.19 13.07
CA ALA A 79 -10.54 3.37 12.69
C ALA A 79 -11.17 2.11 12.08
N ILE A 80 -10.40 1.10 11.73
CA ILE A 80 -10.88 -0.07 10.97
C ILE A 80 -11.92 -0.86 11.76
N ASP A 81 -11.64 -1.21 13.02
CA ASP A 81 -12.54 -2.07 13.80
C ASP A 81 -13.95 -1.46 13.96
N SER A 82 -14.02 -0.16 14.26
CA SER A 82 -15.32 0.54 14.38
C SER A 82 -16.03 0.69 13.04
N LEU A 83 -15.31 0.86 11.92
CA LEU A 83 -15.92 0.87 10.60
C LEU A 83 -16.47 -0.51 10.21
N LEU A 84 -15.78 -1.59 10.55
CA LEU A 84 -16.27 -2.95 10.30
C LEU A 84 -17.61 -3.19 11.02
N GLU A 85 -17.73 -2.76 12.28
CA GLU A 85 -18.99 -2.86 13.04
C GLU A 85 -20.14 -2.10 12.36
N VAL A 86 -19.91 -0.85 11.96
CA VAL A 86 -20.94 -0.02 11.34
C VAL A 86 -21.31 -0.51 9.93
N ILE A 87 -20.35 -1.07 9.18
CA ILE A 87 -20.63 -1.72 7.88
C ILE A 87 -21.50 -2.96 8.07
N GLN A 88 -21.24 -3.78 9.10
CA GLN A 88 -22.09 -4.94 9.41
C GLN A 88 -23.53 -4.54 9.71
N GLU A 89 -23.76 -3.37 10.29
CA GLU A 89 -25.10 -2.89 10.62
C GLU A 89 -25.83 -2.26 9.43
N HIS A 90 -25.13 -1.44 8.63
CA HIS A 90 -25.78 -0.57 7.64
C HIS A 90 -25.53 -0.94 6.18
N ALA A 91 -24.50 -1.73 5.89
CA ALA A 91 -24.19 -2.23 4.56
C ALA A 91 -23.75 -3.71 4.57
N PRO A 92 -24.54 -4.62 5.20
CA PRO A 92 -24.13 -6.00 5.41
C PRO A 92 -23.94 -6.79 4.13
N SER A 93 -24.53 -6.39 3.00
CA SER A 93 -24.41 -7.12 1.73
C SER A 93 -23.16 -6.73 0.92
N CYS A 94 -22.62 -5.54 1.15
CA CYS A 94 -21.53 -4.98 0.36
C CYS A 94 -20.20 -5.71 0.58
N GLY A 95 -19.46 -5.92 -0.51
CA GLY A 95 -18.05 -6.27 -0.47
C GLY A 95 -17.18 -5.03 -0.23
N PHE A 96 -16.04 -5.22 0.45
CA PHE A 96 -15.17 -4.12 0.82
C PHE A 96 -13.66 -4.43 0.70
N THR A 97 -12.87 -3.38 0.59
CA THR A 97 -11.41 -3.37 0.63
C THR A 97 -10.93 -2.27 1.57
N ASP A 98 -9.68 -2.36 2.03
CA ASP A 98 -9.00 -1.26 2.71
C ASP A 98 -7.77 -0.79 1.90
N VAL A 99 -7.05 0.22 2.43
CA VAL A 99 -5.77 0.73 1.89
C VAL A 99 -4.68 0.91 2.97
N VAL A 100 -4.84 0.29 4.13
CA VAL A 100 -3.92 0.33 5.29
C VAL A 100 -2.55 -0.24 4.92
N SER A 101 -1.48 0.21 5.56
CA SER A 101 -0.12 -0.23 5.21
C SER A 101 0.24 -1.64 5.68
N VAL A 102 -0.52 -2.22 6.61
CA VAL A 102 -0.28 -3.55 7.20
C VAL A 102 -1.55 -4.39 7.00
N LYS A 103 -1.38 -5.66 6.61
CA LYS A 103 -2.47 -6.51 6.14
C LYS A 103 -2.87 -7.61 7.11
N GLY A 104 -1.95 -8.12 7.91
CA GLY A 104 -2.23 -9.13 8.94
C GLY A 104 -3.28 -8.64 9.93
N GLU A 105 -3.04 -7.52 10.60
CA GLU A 105 -3.95 -7.00 11.63
C GLU A 105 -5.36 -6.69 11.07
N VAL A 106 -5.47 -6.12 9.86
CA VAL A 106 -6.78 -5.89 9.23
C VAL A 106 -7.49 -7.21 8.93
N TYR A 107 -6.78 -8.19 8.36
CA TYR A 107 -7.38 -9.48 8.03
C TYR A 107 -7.80 -10.27 9.27
N GLU A 108 -7.05 -10.17 10.37
CA GLU A 108 -7.42 -10.74 11.66
C GLU A 108 -8.73 -10.14 12.20
N LEU A 109 -8.89 -8.81 12.19
CA LEU A 109 -10.14 -8.15 12.58
C LEU A 109 -11.32 -8.57 11.70
N VAL A 110 -11.11 -8.66 10.39
CA VAL A 110 -12.11 -9.14 9.43
C VAL A 110 -12.52 -10.58 9.72
N CYS A 111 -11.55 -11.47 9.95
CA CYS A 111 -11.81 -12.88 10.26
C CYS A 111 -12.54 -13.05 11.59
N ALA A 112 -12.14 -12.31 12.63
CA ALA A 112 -12.77 -12.34 13.95
C ALA A 112 -14.26 -11.94 13.90
N ARG A 113 -14.65 -11.14 12.90
CA ARG A 113 -16.03 -10.72 12.64
C ARG A 113 -16.78 -11.60 11.64
N GLY A 114 -16.15 -12.64 11.09
CA GLY A 114 -16.74 -13.53 10.08
C GLY A 114 -16.93 -12.88 8.71
N LEU A 115 -16.18 -11.82 8.40
CA LEU A 115 -16.36 -11.00 7.19
C LEU A 115 -15.43 -11.35 6.03
N ALA A 116 -14.59 -12.38 6.16
CA ALA A 116 -13.57 -12.73 5.15
C ALA A 116 -14.18 -12.95 3.74
N HIS A 117 -15.37 -13.53 3.65
CA HIS A 117 -16.13 -13.75 2.42
C HIS A 117 -16.58 -12.46 1.70
N LYS A 118 -16.46 -11.29 2.34
CA LYS A 118 -16.79 -9.97 1.78
C LYS A 118 -15.60 -9.01 1.73
N TYR A 119 -14.40 -9.51 1.99
CA TYR A 119 -13.22 -8.67 2.10
C TYR A 119 -12.12 -9.08 1.13
N VAL A 120 -11.53 -8.07 0.49
CA VAL A 120 -10.30 -8.19 -0.31
C VAL A 120 -9.38 -7.07 0.13
N GLY A 121 -8.21 -7.39 0.69
CA GLY A 121 -7.29 -6.39 1.19
C GLY A 121 -6.58 -5.64 0.07
N GLY A 122 -6.37 -4.33 0.25
CA GLY A 122 -5.66 -3.48 -0.68
C GLY A 122 -4.54 -2.70 0.00
N HIS A 123 -3.42 -2.47 -0.68
CA HIS A 123 -2.40 -1.52 -0.20
C HIS A 123 -1.72 -0.84 -1.40
N PRO A 124 -2.11 0.40 -1.74
CA PRO A 124 -1.37 1.20 -2.69
C PRO A 124 -0.01 1.60 -2.10
N MET A 125 1.08 1.25 -2.77
CA MET A 125 2.43 1.71 -2.43
C MET A 125 2.65 3.15 -2.90
N ALA A 126 1.78 4.04 -2.43
CA ALA A 126 1.75 5.45 -2.77
C ALA A 126 1.54 6.27 -1.47
N GLY A 127 2.23 7.39 -1.35
CA GLY A 127 2.16 8.19 -0.13
C GLY A 127 3.05 9.42 -0.20
N THR A 128 2.65 10.45 0.54
CA THR A 128 3.44 11.67 0.76
C THR A 128 3.38 11.99 2.25
N ALA A 129 4.19 12.95 2.71
CA ALA A 129 4.10 13.44 4.09
C ALA A 129 2.81 14.24 4.35
N ASN A 130 2.08 14.64 3.30
CA ASN A 130 0.85 15.44 3.40
C ASN A 130 -0.39 14.56 3.56
N SER A 131 -1.43 15.11 4.20
CA SER A 131 -2.69 14.40 4.45
C SER A 131 -3.91 15.31 4.26
N GLY A 132 -5.11 14.73 4.31
CA GLY A 132 -6.37 15.44 4.09
C GLY A 132 -6.78 15.56 2.61
N TRP A 133 -7.97 16.12 2.38
CA TRP A 133 -8.54 16.29 1.03
C TRP A 133 -7.66 17.16 0.13
N GLU A 134 -7.09 18.24 0.67
CA GLU A 134 -6.24 19.16 -0.09
C GLU A 134 -4.93 18.52 -0.57
N ALA A 135 -4.48 17.44 0.09
CA ALA A 135 -3.30 16.69 -0.33
C ALA A 135 -3.58 15.69 -1.45
N SER A 136 -4.84 15.49 -1.85
CA SER A 136 -5.22 14.51 -2.86
C SER A 136 -5.01 14.99 -4.30
N TYR A 137 -4.62 14.08 -5.19
CA TYR A 137 -4.43 14.36 -6.61
C TYR A 137 -4.61 13.09 -7.47
N PRO A 138 -5.17 13.19 -8.69
CA PRO A 138 -5.60 12.02 -9.47
C PRO A 138 -4.47 11.13 -9.98
N GLU A 139 -3.24 11.64 -10.10
CA GLU A 139 -2.10 10.89 -10.62
C GLU A 139 -1.42 9.96 -9.60
N LEU A 140 -1.82 10.00 -8.32
CA LEU A 140 -1.10 9.36 -7.20
C LEU A 140 -0.76 7.87 -7.45
N PHE A 141 -1.66 7.14 -8.11
CA PHE A 141 -1.51 5.70 -8.29
C PHE A 141 -0.90 5.31 -9.63
N ARG A 142 -0.66 6.26 -10.54
CA ARG A 142 -0.15 5.95 -11.89
C ARG A 142 1.19 5.23 -11.77
N ARG A 143 1.19 3.96 -12.19
CA ARG A 143 2.32 3.01 -12.15
C ARG A 143 2.86 2.69 -10.76
N ALA A 144 2.14 3.09 -9.71
CA ALA A 144 2.42 2.68 -8.36
C ALA A 144 2.01 1.20 -8.20
N PRO A 145 2.82 0.38 -7.50
CA PRO A 145 2.35 -0.94 -7.08
C PRO A 145 1.10 -0.80 -6.21
N TRP A 146 0.09 -1.63 -6.46
CA TRP A 146 -1.08 -1.77 -5.60
C TRP A 146 -1.21 -3.23 -5.22
N VAL A 147 -0.96 -3.53 -3.95
CA VAL A 147 -1.07 -4.90 -3.47
C VAL A 147 -2.54 -5.26 -3.30
N VAL A 148 -2.95 -6.42 -3.79
CA VAL A 148 -4.30 -6.97 -3.61
C VAL A 148 -4.17 -8.35 -2.97
N THR A 149 -4.84 -8.55 -1.83
CA THR A 149 -4.73 -9.81 -1.08
C THR A 149 -5.63 -10.91 -1.64
N PHE A 150 -5.25 -12.16 -1.37
CA PHE A 150 -5.97 -13.32 -1.88
C PHE A 150 -6.02 -14.50 -0.89
N ASP A 151 -5.79 -14.24 0.40
CA ASP A 151 -5.77 -15.27 1.44
C ASP A 151 -7.05 -16.12 1.44
N HIS A 152 -8.23 -15.49 1.34
CA HIS A 152 -9.50 -16.20 1.28
C HIS A 152 -9.64 -17.14 0.07
N ALA A 153 -9.00 -16.81 -1.07
CA ALA A 153 -9.00 -17.69 -2.24
C ALA A 153 -8.30 -19.02 -1.99
N CYS A 154 -7.37 -19.07 -1.04
CA CYS A 154 -6.65 -20.28 -0.67
C CYS A 154 -7.52 -21.29 0.10
N ASP A 155 -8.60 -20.82 0.74
CA ASP A 155 -9.53 -21.64 1.53
C ASP A 155 -10.76 -22.10 0.72
N GLY A 156 -10.80 -21.77 -0.57
CA GLY A 156 -11.91 -22.07 -1.47
C GLY A 156 -12.90 -20.91 -1.57
N ALA A 157 -12.56 -19.92 -2.40
CA ALA A 157 -13.44 -18.77 -2.65
C ALA A 157 -14.68 -19.14 -3.48
N ASP A 158 -15.82 -18.60 -3.07
CA ASP A 158 -17.07 -18.65 -3.83
C ASP A 158 -17.08 -17.63 -5.00
N PRO A 159 -18.04 -17.75 -5.94
CA PRO A 159 -18.13 -16.85 -7.09
C PRO A 159 -18.34 -15.37 -6.73
N GLU A 160 -19.01 -15.05 -5.61
CA GLU A 160 -19.26 -13.66 -5.20
C GLU A 160 -17.96 -13.00 -4.74
N TRP A 161 -17.15 -13.71 -3.95
CA TRP A 161 -15.83 -13.25 -3.54
C TRP A 161 -14.89 -13.10 -4.74
N ILE A 162 -14.92 -14.03 -5.70
CA ILE A 162 -14.11 -13.93 -6.92
C ILE A 162 -14.47 -12.67 -7.72
N GLN A 163 -15.77 -12.33 -7.82
CA GLN A 163 -16.22 -11.09 -8.46
C GLN A 163 -15.78 -9.85 -7.67
N LEU A 164 -15.87 -9.87 -6.34
CA LEU A 164 -15.35 -8.80 -5.48
C LEU A 164 -13.85 -8.57 -5.70
N TRP A 165 -13.07 -9.63 -5.69
CA TRP A 165 -11.63 -9.57 -5.95
C TRP A 165 -11.32 -8.99 -7.33
N THR A 166 -12.06 -9.43 -8.35
CA THR A 166 -11.93 -8.90 -9.71
C THR A 166 -12.24 -7.41 -9.78
N ASP A 167 -13.28 -6.95 -9.08
CA ASP A 167 -13.63 -5.53 -9.02
C ASP A 167 -12.56 -4.69 -8.32
N VAL A 168 -11.93 -5.19 -7.26
CA VAL A 168 -10.81 -4.50 -6.59
C VAL A 168 -9.59 -4.40 -7.51
N VAL A 169 -9.25 -5.49 -8.23
CA VAL A 169 -8.17 -5.49 -9.22
C VAL A 169 -8.45 -4.51 -10.36
N ASN A 170 -9.68 -4.50 -10.89
CA ASN A 170 -10.09 -3.61 -11.97
C ASN A 170 -10.11 -2.16 -11.51
N MET A 171 -10.60 -1.86 -10.30
CA MET A 171 -10.57 -0.53 -9.70
C MET A 171 -9.13 0.00 -9.63
N ALA A 172 -8.21 -0.77 -9.03
CA ALA A 172 -6.80 -0.38 -8.91
C ALA A 172 -6.13 -0.21 -10.29
N SER A 173 -6.41 -1.10 -11.24
CA SER A 173 -5.89 -1.01 -12.60
C SER A 173 -6.44 0.20 -13.36
N SER A 174 -7.72 0.56 -13.15
CA SER A 174 -8.39 1.67 -13.83
C SER A 174 -7.78 3.02 -13.51
N VAL A 175 -7.24 3.19 -12.29
CA VAL A 175 -6.50 4.39 -11.87
C VAL A 175 -5.01 4.34 -12.24
N GLY A 176 -4.62 3.36 -13.06
CA GLY A 176 -3.28 3.21 -13.62
C GLY A 176 -2.27 2.53 -12.70
N ALA A 177 -2.69 1.88 -11.62
CA ALA A 177 -1.79 1.16 -10.73
C ALA A 177 -1.32 -0.18 -11.33
N GLU A 178 -0.17 -0.67 -10.85
CA GLU A 178 0.32 -2.02 -11.16
C GLU A 178 -0.12 -2.97 -10.04
N VAL A 179 -1.14 -3.79 -10.30
CA VAL A 179 -1.66 -4.71 -9.29
C VAL A 179 -0.69 -5.86 -9.04
N ILE A 180 -0.31 -6.09 -7.78
CA ILE A 180 0.56 -7.20 -7.35
C ILE A 180 -0.21 -8.06 -6.33
N PRO A 181 -0.47 -9.34 -6.60
CA PRO A 181 -1.14 -10.20 -5.65
C PRO A 181 -0.17 -10.60 -4.53
N SER A 182 -0.64 -10.58 -3.28
CA SER A 182 0.13 -11.11 -2.14
C SER A 182 -0.79 -11.58 -1.02
N ARG A 183 -0.44 -12.68 -0.35
CA ARG A 183 -1.02 -13.03 0.95
C ARG A 183 -0.56 -12.05 2.03
N VAL A 184 -1.32 -11.95 3.12
CA VAL A 184 -1.06 -10.97 4.18
C VAL A 184 0.32 -11.17 4.81
N SER A 185 0.73 -12.41 5.04
CA SER A 185 2.02 -12.73 5.65
C SER A 185 3.21 -12.37 4.76
N SER A 186 3.16 -12.73 3.48
CA SER A 186 4.18 -12.35 2.50
C SER A 186 4.28 -10.83 2.35
N HIS A 187 3.14 -10.15 2.34
CA HIS A 187 3.07 -8.70 2.23
C HIS A 187 3.74 -8.02 3.42
N ASP A 188 3.34 -8.39 4.63
CA ASP A 188 3.81 -7.78 5.86
C ASP A 188 5.30 -8.02 6.08
N ALA A 189 5.80 -9.21 5.73
CA ALA A 189 7.23 -9.50 5.67
C ALA A 189 7.98 -8.62 4.64
N ALA A 190 7.38 -8.36 3.49
CA ALA A 190 7.99 -7.49 2.49
C ALA A 190 8.04 -6.04 2.96
N VAL A 191 6.92 -5.44 3.39
CA VAL A 191 6.88 -4.03 3.82
C VAL A 191 7.66 -3.77 5.10
N ALA A 192 7.82 -4.77 5.98
CA ALA A 192 8.76 -4.71 7.09
C ALA A 192 10.18 -4.38 6.61
N ARG A 193 10.64 -5.03 5.53
CA ARG A 193 11.99 -4.85 4.97
C ARG A 193 12.13 -3.59 4.12
N ILE A 194 11.14 -3.29 3.28
CA ILE A 194 11.27 -2.24 2.25
C ILE A 194 10.63 -0.89 2.64
N SER A 195 9.91 -0.83 3.75
CA SER A 195 9.24 0.38 4.23
C SER A 195 9.54 0.64 5.72
N HIS A 196 9.19 -0.29 6.61
CA HIS A 196 9.25 -0.04 8.05
C HIS A 196 10.69 0.03 8.59
N LEU A 197 11.54 -0.94 8.24
CA LEU A 197 12.95 -0.92 8.62
C LEU A 197 13.69 0.32 8.09
N PRO A 198 13.48 0.77 6.83
CA PRO A 198 13.98 2.07 6.37
C PRO A 198 13.57 3.25 7.23
N HIS A 199 12.34 3.29 7.77
CA HIS A 199 11.96 4.31 8.75
C HIS A 199 12.77 4.20 10.04
N VAL A 200 12.90 3.00 10.62
CA VAL A 200 13.71 2.78 11.83
C VAL A 200 15.16 3.25 11.63
N PHE A 201 15.76 2.94 10.47
CA PHE A 201 17.10 3.40 10.12
C PHE A 201 17.19 4.91 9.92
N ALA A 202 16.18 5.53 9.27
CA ALA A 202 16.15 6.97 9.08
C ALA A 202 16.08 7.72 10.42
N GLU A 203 15.23 7.26 11.35
CA GLU A 203 15.12 7.84 12.69
C GLU A 203 16.45 7.67 13.46
N THR A 204 17.04 6.48 13.40
CA THR A 204 18.33 6.19 14.05
C THR A 204 19.44 7.10 13.50
N LEU A 205 19.53 7.22 12.18
CA LEU A 205 20.53 8.05 11.51
C LEU A 205 20.35 9.55 11.82
N ALA A 206 19.10 10.02 11.86
CA ALA A 206 18.79 11.40 12.22
C ALA A 206 19.26 11.72 13.65
N ILE A 207 18.97 10.85 14.61
CA ILE A 207 19.40 10.99 16.02
C ILE A 207 20.92 10.95 16.13
N VAL A 208 21.60 10.02 15.45
CA VAL A 208 23.07 9.93 15.47
C VAL A 208 23.72 11.19 14.87
N GLY A 209 23.14 11.73 13.79
CA GLY A 209 23.60 12.99 13.19
C GLY A 209 23.44 14.19 14.12
N ASP A 210 22.28 14.31 14.78
CA ASP A 210 21.99 15.38 15.73
C ASP A 210 22.92 15.33 16.97
N ASN A 211 23.19 14.13 17.48
CA ASN A 211 24.16 13.91 18.57
C ASN A 211 25.59 14.38 18.22
N GLY A 212 25.94 14.49 16.93
CA GLY A 212 27.20 15.06 16.46
C GLY A 212 27.29 16.59 16.57
N GLY A 213 26.19 17.26 16.93
CA GLY A 213 26.12 18.69 17.17
C GLY A 213 26.15 19.55 15.89
N ALA A 214 26.27 20.86 16.08
CA ALA A 214 26.12 21.85 15.00
C ALA A 214 27.09 21.64 13.83
N LEU A 215 28.31 21.15 14.08
CA LEU A 215 29.27 20.88 13.02
C LEU A 215 28.82 19.71 12.14
N ALA A 216 28.38 18.59 12.73
CA ALA A 216 27.92 17.42 11.98
C ALA A 216 26.71 17.79 11.10
N LEU A 217 25.74 18.53 11.65
CA LEU A 217 24.58 19.00 10.92
C LEU A 217 24.94 19.98 9.80
N SER A 218 25.92 20.86 10.01
CA SER A 218 26.39 21.81 8.98
C SER A 218 27.15 21.13 7.83
N LEU A 219 27.77 19.99 8.10
CA LEU A 219 28.50 19.19 7.09
C LEU A 219 27.61 18.15 6.40
N ALA A 220 26.37 17.95 6.86
CA ALA A 220 25.43 17.01 6.27
C ALA A 220 25.12 17.39 4.81
N ALA A 221 25.20 16.40 3.92
CA ALA A 221 25.02 16.59 2.47
C ALA A 221 23.94 15.64 1.92
N GLY A 222 23.91 15.44 0.59
CA GLY A 222 22.84 14.72 -0.11
C GLY A 222 22.56 13.31 0.42
N SER A 223 23.59 12.52 0.76
CA SER A 223 23.39 11.17 1.29
C SER A 223 22.68 11.17 2.65
N PHE A 224 22.99 12.12 3.53
CA PHE A 224 22.32 12.27 4.82
C PHE A 224 20.88 12.75 4.64
N HIS A 225 20.67 13.75 3.78
CA HIS A 225 19.34 14.25 3.46
C HIS A 225 18.43 13.13 2.91
N ASP A 226 18.90 12.36 1.93
CA ASP A 226 18.09 11.30 1.31
C ASP A 226 17.80 10.15 2.27
N SER A 227 18.79 9.78 3.11
CA SER A 227 18.66 8.69 4.07
C SER A 227 17.81 9.06 5.29
N THR A 228 17.68 10.35 5.61
CA THR A 228 16.85 10.84 6.74
C THR A 228 15.52 11.47 6.29
N ARG A 229 15.28 11.63 4.99
CA ARG A 229 14.04 12.23 4.44
C ARG A 229 12.76 11.67 5.04
N VAL A 230 12.70 10.35 5.26
CA VAL A 230 11.48 9.69 5.79
C VAL A 230 11.29 9.85 7.29
N ALA A 231 12.33 10.26 8.04
CA ALA A 231 12.22 10.64 9.45
C ALA A 231 11.42 11.96 9.65
N GLY A 232 11.21 12.74 8.59
CA GLY A 232 10.31 13.88 8.61
C GLY A 232 8.82 13.53 8.53
N SER A 233 8.47 12.24 8.48
CA SER A 233 7.08 11.78 8.48
C SER A 233 6.43 11.99 9.86
N ALA A 234 5.10 12.08 9.92
CA ALA A 234 4.41 12.23 11.20
C ALA A 234 4.74 11.05 12.14
N PRO A 235 5.19 11.30 13.39
CA PRO A 235 5.60 10.22 14.30
C PRO A 235 4.50 9.20 14.58
N SER A 236 3.24 9.62 14.64
CA SER A 236 2.10 8.71 14.82
C SER A 236 1.93 7.73 13.67
N LEU A 237 2.25 8.13 12.43
CA LEU A 237 2.21 7.26 11.27
C LEU A 237 3.33 6.21 11.33
N VAL A 238 4.55 6.64 11.63
CA VAL A 238 5.71 5.73 11.75
C VAL A 238 5.47 4.72 12.85
N ARG A 239 4.99 5.17 14.01
CA ARG A 239 4.60 4.29 15.12
C ARG A 239 3.51 3.30 14.71
N ALA A 240 2.43 3.76 14.08
CA ALA A 240 1.36 2.88 13.62
C ALA A 240 1.90 1.79 12.67
N MET A 241 2.76 2.13 11.70
CA MET A 241 3.34 1.14 10.78
C MET A 241 4.22 0.10 11.49
N CYS A 242 5.13 0.58 12.34
CA CYS A 242 6.12 -0.27 12.99
C CYS A 242 5.55 -1.12 14.13
N GLU A 243 4.68 -0.54 14.97
CA GLU A 243 4.10 -1.22 16.14
C GLU A 243 3.11 -2.31 15.70
N THR A 244 2.23 -2.02 14.72
CA THR A 244 1.28 -2.99 14.15
C THR A 244 1.98 -4.15 13.43
N ASN A 245 3.09 -3.91 12.74
CA ASN A 245 3.83 -4.97 12.02
C ASN A 245 5.09 -5.42 12.78
N SER A 246 5.05 -5.38 14.12
CA SER A 246 6.23 -5.56 14.96
C SER A 246 6.90 -6.93 14.81
N GLU A 247 6.13 -8.02 14.64
CA GLU A 247 6.68 -9.37 14.47
C GLU A 247 7.54 -9.48 13.20
N ALA A 248 7.02 -9.05 12.05
CA ALA A 248 7.77 -9.08 10.80
C ALA A 248 8.93 -8.07 10.81
N LEU A 249 8.72 -6.91 11.45
CA LEU A 249 9.76 -5.88 11.61
C LEU A 249 10.92 -6.37 12.48
N LEU A 250 10.66 -7.13 13.56
CA LEU A 250 11.71 -7.73 14.39
C LEU A 250 12.60 -8.65 13.55
N THR A 251 12.01 -9.52 12.73
CA THR A 251 12.77 -10.38 11.81
C THR A 251 13.65 -9.56 10.86
N ALA A 252 13.11 -8.49 10.28
CA ALA A 252 13.87 -7.60 9.40
C ALA A 252 14.99 -6.84 10.14
N LEU A 253 14.73 -6.39 11.36
CA LEU A 253 15.68 -5.67 12.20
C LEU A 253 16.81 -6.58 12.68
N ASP A 254 16.53 -7.83 13.04
CA ASP A 254 17.55 -8.80 13.46
C ASP A 254 18.54 -9.10 12.33
N GLU A 255 18.08 -9.27 11.09
CA GLU A 255 18.96 -9.40 9.92
C GLU A 255 19.87 -8.18 9.73
N ALA A 256 19.30 -6.99 9.91
CA ALA A 256 20.04 -5.73 9.87
C ALA A 256 21.10 -5.65 10.99
N LEU A 257 20.76 -6.05 12.21
CA LEU A 257 21.67 -6.04 13.35
C LEU A 257 22.83 -7.00 13.17
N VAL A 258 22.62 -8.17 12.58
CA VAL A 258 23.70 -9.10 12.22
C VAL A 258 24.70 -8.42 11.29
N LEU A 259 24.22 -7.84 10.18
CA LEU A 259 25.08 -7.15 9.21
C LEU A 259 25.85 -5.97 9.82
N LEU A 260 25.20 -5.19 10.70
CA LEU A 260 25.84 -4.05 11.37
C LEU A 260 26.88 -4.51 12.41
N ASN A 261 26.63 -5.61 13.12
CA ASN A 261 27.58 -6.18 14.07
C ASN A 261 28.83 -6.73 13.37
N ASP A 262 28.65 -7.43 12.24
CA ASP A 262 29.77 -7.93 11.42
C ASP A 262 30.59 -6.77 10.87
N ALA A 263 29.92 -5.74 10.32
CA ALA A 263 30.58 -4.53 9.86
C ALA A 263 31.38 -3.82 10.97
N ARG A 264 30.81 -3.73 12.18
CA ARG A 264 31.51 -3.18 13.35
C ARG A 264 32.74 -4.02 13.70
N ALA A 265 32.62 -5.35 13.70
CA ALA A 265 33.72 -6.26 14.01
C ALA A 265 34.87 -6.08 13.02
N HIS A 266 34.59 -6.08 11.71
CA HIS A 266 35.60 -5.88 10.66
C HIS A 266 36.24 -4.48 10.70
N LEU A 267 35.49 -3.43 11.06
CA LEU A 267 36.04 -2.08 11.26
C LEU A 267 36.99 -1.99 12.47
N ALA A 268 36.83 -2.87 13.46
CA ALA A 268 37.65 -2.88 14.68
C ALA A 268 38.96 -3.68 14.52
N GLU A 269 39.18 -4.35 13.39
CA GLU A 269 40.39 -5.11 13.12
C GLU A 269 41.63 -4.21 12.91
N LYS A 270 42.83 -4.80 12.98
CA LYS A 270 44.09 -4.09 12.69
C LYS A 270 44.13 -3.50 11.28
N ARG A 271 43.40 -4.10 10.34
CA ARG A 271 43.19 -3.62 8.97
C ARG A 271 41.68 -3.52 8.74
N PRO A 272 41.05 -2.37 9.04
CA PRO A 272 39.62 -2.19 8.90
C PRO A 272 39.13 -2.48 7.48
N SER A 273 38.05 -3.23 7.34
CA SER A 273 37.41 -3.52 6.05
C SER A 273 35.88 -3.51 6.16
N LEU A 274 35.22 -3.14 5.07
CA LEU A 274 33.77 -3.27 4.88
C LEU A 274 33.42 -3.96 3.55
N GLU A 275 34.40 -4.61 2.90
CA GLU A 275 34.28 -5.18 1.55
C GLU A 275 33.02 -6.04 1.40
N GLU A 276 32.78 -6.97 2.33
CA GLU A 276 31.63 -7.86 2.28
C GLU A 276 30.29 -7.10 2.30
N LEU A 277 30.14 -6.12 3.20
CA LEU A 277 28.93 -5.32 3.32
C LEU A 277 28.73 -4.43 2.10
N VAL A 278 29.80 -3.74 1.66
CA VAL A 278 29.75 -2.79 0.54
C VAL A 278 29.41 -3.51 -0.76
N ASP A 279 30.07 -4.63 -1.03
CA ASP A 279 29.85 -5.38 -2.27
C ASP A 279 28.48 -6.04 -2.29
N ALA A 280 28.04 -6.62 -1.16
CA ALA A 280 26.70 -7.19 -1.04
C ALA A 280 25.61 -6.12 -1.17
N GLY A 281 25.81 -4.96 -0.52
CA GLY A 281 24.92 -3.80 -0.60
C GLY A 281 24.82 -3.26 -2.03
N TYR A 282 25.94 -3.07 -2.71
CA TYR A 282 26.00 -2.64 -4.10
C TYR A 282 25.24 -3.61 -5.02
N ARG A 283 25.55 -4.92 -4.95
CA ARG A 283 24.84 -5.93 -5.75
C ARG A 283 23.32 -5.91 -5.49
N SER A 284 22.91 -5.74 -4.24
CA SER A 284 21.50 -5.67 -3.85
C SER A 284 20.80 -4.45 -4.43
N ARG A 285 21.45 -3.29 -4.39
CA ARG A 285 20.94 -2.06 -5.00
C ARG A 285 20.77 -2.18 -6.51
N ILE A 286 21.76 -2.73 -7.21
CA ILE A 286 21.69 -2.92 -8.67
C ILE A 286 20.53 -3.86 -9.05
N ARG A 287 20.28 -4.93 -8.28
CA ARG A 287 19.12 -5.81 -8.51
C ARG A 287 17.79 -5.08 -8.35
N PHE A 288 17.66 -4.21 -7.34
CA PHE A 288 16.46 -3.40 -7.12
C PHE A 288 16.21 -2.42 -8.28
N GLU A 289 17.25 -1.73 -8.76
CA GLU A 289 17.13 -0.77 -9.86
C GLU A 289 16.78 -1.43 -11.20
N ALA A 290 17.38 -2.59 -11.48
CA ALA A 290 17.09 -3.37 -12.68
C ALA A 290 15.60 -3.75 -12.78
N ARG A 291 14.96 -4.01 -11.64
CA ARG A 291 13.54 -4.34 -11.54
C ARG A 291 12.63 -3.13 -11.62
N SER A 292 13.05 -2.00 -11.04
CA SER A 292 12.26 -0.77 -10.99
C SER A 292 12.27 0.01 -12.31
N GLY A 293 13.11 -0.39 -13.28
CA GLY A 293 13.29 0.32 -14.56
C GLY A 293 14.07 1.63 -14.41
N ALA A 294 14.79 1.81 -13.29
CA ALA A 294 15.53 3.04 -12.99
C ALA A 294 16.76 3.25 -13.90
N ASN A 295 17.27 2.16 -14.50
CA ASN A 295 18.44 2.16 -15.38
C ASN A 295 18.10 2.18 -16.88
N ALA A 296 16.86 2.52 -17.28
CA ALA A 296 16.61 2.87 -18.67
C ALA A 296 17.36 4.19 -18.97
N PRO A 297 18.39 4.20 -19.85
CA PRO A 297 18.99 5.46 -20.26
C PRO A 297 17.91 6.37 -20.82
N GLU A 298 18.08 7.70 -20.70
CA GLU A 298 17.21 8.73 -21.28
C GLU A 298 16.99 8.59 -22.81
N SER A 299 17.56 7.57 -23.45
CA SER A 299 17.64 7.37 -24.89
C SER A 299 16.70 6.30 -25.46
N ALA A 300 15.62 5.88 -24.79
CA ALA A 300 14.62 4.98 -25.40
C ALA A 300 13.17 5.38 -25.07
N GLY A 301 12.78 6.58 -25.51
CA GLY A 301 11.39 7.05 -25.50
C GLY A 301 10.90 7.66 -24.18
N PRO A 302 9.78 8.40 -24.20
CA PRO A 302 9.27 9.17 -23.06
C PRO A 302 8.70 8.32 -21.91
N THR A 303 8.69 6.99 -22.06
CA THR A 303 8.03 6.06 -21.15
C THR A 303 9.07 5.21 -20.43
N ARG A 304 9.33 5.49 -19.15
CA ARG A 304 9.96 4.49 -18.25
C ARG A 304 9.14 3.20 -18.38
N ILE A 305 9.73 2.01 -18.47
CA ILE A 305 8.97 0.75 -18.52
C ILE A 305 9.23 0.00 -17.21
N SER A 306 8.18 -0.46 -16.53
CA SER A 306 8.31 -1.35 -15.37
C SER A 306 8.79 -2.72 -15.87
N HIS A 307 9.86 -3.26 -15.27
CA HIS A 307 10.40 -4.57 -15.64
C HIS A 307 9.82 -5.72 -14.79
N ARG A 308 8.74 -5.46 -14.04
CA ARG A 308 8.04 -6.51 -13.31
C ARG A 308 7.46 -7.54 -14.30
N PRO A 309 7.63 -8.86 -14.06
CA PRO A 309 6.94 -9.88 -14.83
C PRO A 309 5.43 -9.66 -14.80
N VAL A 310 4.73 -10.12 -15.84
CA VAL A 310 3.28 -9.95 -15.99
C VAL A 310 2.62 -11.30 -16.09
N PHE A 311 1.64 -11.54 -15.23
CA PHE A 311 0.79 -12.72 -15.27
C PHE A 311 -0.59 -12.31 -15.74
N ARG A 312 -1.12 -12.99 -16.75
CA ARG A 312 -2.50 -12.82 -17.17
C ARG A 312 -3.33 -13.90 -16.50
N LEU A 313 -4.35 -13.49 -15.75
CA LEU A 313 -5.15 -14.38 -14.90
C LEU A 313 -6.60 -14.41 -15.38
N GLN A 314 -7.22 -15.58 -15.29
CA GLN A 314 -8.67 -15.75 -15.44
C GLN A 314 -9.24 -16.26 -14.11
N PRO A 315 -9.81 -15.40 -13.26
CA PRO A 315 -10.29 -15.80 -11.94
C PRO A 315 -11.39 -16.88 -12.01
N GLY A 316 -11.38 -17.82 -11.07
CA GLY A 316 -12.38 -18.90 -10.98
C GLY A 316 -12.16 -20.10 -11.89
N VAL A 317 -11.21 -20.06 -12.84
CA VAL A 317 -10.83 -21.27 -13.59
C VAL A 317 -9.95 -22.20 -12.76
N ARG A 318 -9.80 -23.44 -13.20
CA ARG A 318 -8.95 -24.42 -12.52
C ARG A 318 -7.52 -23.87 -12.32
N ASP A 319 -7.00 -24.03 -11.11
CA ASP A 319 -5.63 -23.67 -10.71
C ASP A 319 -5.28 -22.16 -10.72
N TRP A 320 -6.26 -21.25 -10.85
CA TRP A 320 -6.00 -19.79 -10.87
C TRP A 320 -5.31 -19.28 -9.59
N VAL A 321 -5.62 -19.86 -8.42
CA VAL A 321 -4.96 -19.53 -7.14
C VAL A 321 -3.48 -19.92 -7.15
N SER A 322 -3.11 -21.01 -7.83
CA SER A 322 -1.70 -21.39 -7.97
C SER A 322 -0.92 -20.35 -8.78
N GLN A 323 -1.56 -19.70 -9.77
CA GLN A 323 -0.95 -18.61 -10.52
C GLN A 323 -0.76 -17.35 -9.65
N LEU A 324 -1.68 -17.07 -8.72
CA LEU A 324 -1.51 -15.98 -7.74
C LEU A 324 -0.30 -16.24 -6.82
N ILE A 325 -0.13 -17.46 -6.33
CA ILE A 325 1.02 -17.85 -5.51
C ILE A 325 2.34 -17.72 -6.30
N GLN A 326 2.35 -18.10 -7.58
CA GLN A 326 3.51 -17.90 -8.44
C GLN A 326 3.81 -16.42 -8.67
N ALA A 327 2.77 -15.62 -8.93
CA ALA A 327 2.91 -14.17 -9.12
C ALA A 327 3.43 -13.49 -7.85
N GLU A 328 2.94 -13.86 -6.67
CA GLU A 328 3.45 -13.41 -5.37
C GLU A 328 4.94 -13.74 -5.21
N GLY A 329 5.33 -15.01 -5.40
CA GLY A 329 6.72 -15.45 -5.23
C GLY A 329 7.70 -14.77 -6.20
N LEU A 330 7.22 -14.38 -7.38
CA LEU A 330 7.98 -13.60 -8.35
C LEU A 330 7.86 -12.09 -8.16
N GLY A 331 6.94 -11.59 -7.31
CA GLY A 331 6.52 -10.19 -7.21
C GLY A 331 6.04 -9.61 -8.54
N ALA A 332 5.37 -10.43 -9.33
CA ALA A 332 4.84 -10.09 -10.64
C ALA A 332 3.60 -9.20 -10.52
N ARG A 333 3.39 -8.34 -11.51
CA ARG A 333 2.10 -7.67 -11.67
C ARG A 333 1.11 -8.59 -12.39
N ILE A 334 -0.18 -8.39 -12.17
CA ILE A 334 -1.23 -9.18 -12.79
C ILE A 334 -2.13 -8.33 -13.69
N GLU A 335 -2.74 -8.99 -14.67
CA GLU A 335 -3.82 -8.46 -15.50
C GLU A 335 -4.93 -9.51 -15.54
N VAL A 336 -6.15 -9.12 -15.17
CA VAL A 336 -7.33 -9.98 -15.27
C VAL A 336 -7.94 -9.85 -16.68
N PHE A 337 -8.41 -10.96 -17.25
CA PHE A 337 -9.11 -10.99 -18.53
C PHE A 337 -10.19 -12.06 -18.58
#